data_AF-A0A969KJR9-F1
#
_entry.id   AF-A0A969KJR9-F1
#
_cell.length_a   1.000
_cell.length_b   1.000
_cell.length_c   1.000
_cell.angle_alpha   90.00
_cell.angle_beta   90.00
_cell.angle_gamma   90.00
#
_symmetry.space_group_name_H-M   'P 1'
#
loop_
_entity.id
_entity.type
_entity.pdbx_description
1 polymer ?
#
loop_
_entity_poly.entity_id
_entity_poly.type
_entity_poly.pdbx_seq_one_letter_code
_entity_poly.pdbx_strand_id
1 'polypeptide(L)'
;MERPQYNHEIINELYEYGWTLHKANVLPTILALPRQTLIEDLTKVIEDGIDNFSEYERLIEEEETLTWENLTFVRHAIYILAEIEATEAKAIIEKLLLQPENVTIFLQKSLIRKICQRA
;
A
#
# COMPACT_ATOMS: atom_id res chain seq x y z
N MET A 1 -7.05 -5.52 -14.53
CA MET A 1 -5.73 -5.89 -13.97
C MET A 1 -5.88 -7.12 -13.12
N GLU A 2 -4.90 -8.02 -13.18
CA GLU A 2 -4.85 -9.18 -12.30
C GLU A 2 -4.14 -8.77 -10.99
N ARG A 3 -4.73 -9.09 -9.83
CA ARG A 3 -4.12 -8.78 -8.53
C ARG A 3 -2.97 -9.75 -8.23
N PRO A 4 -1.91 -9.31 -7.54
CA PRO A 4 -0.89 -10.23 -7.03
C PRO A 4 -1.48 -11.33 -6.16
N GLN A 5 -0.88 -12.51 -6.20
CA GLN A 5 -1.17 -13.55 -5.19
C GLN A 5 -0.47 -13.23 -3.87
N TYR A 6 -1.28 -13.14 -2.82
CA TYR A 6 -0.84 -12.93 -1.43
C TYR A 6 -0.82 -14.25 -0.67
N ASN A 7 0.03 -14.32 0.35
CA ASN A 7 0.03 -15.40 1.33
C ASN A 7 -1.26 -15.41 2.15
N HIS A 8 -1.87 -14.23 2.36
CA HIS A 8 -3.12 -14.08 3.10
C HIS A 8 -4.19 -13.38 2.27
N GLU A 9 -5.32 -14.05 2.05
CA GLU A 9 -6.43 -13.52 1.23
C GLU A 9 -6.99 -12.20 1.75
N ILE A 10 -6.96 -11.98 3.08
CA ILE A 10 -7.43 -10.74 3.73
C ILE A 10 -6.67 -9.49 3.27
N ILE A 11 -5.49 -9.62 2.66
CA ILE A 11 -4.75 -8.48 2.10
C ILE A 11 -5.51 -7.84 0.92
N ASN A 12 -6.34 -8.61 0.22
CA ASN A 12 -7.22 -8.07 -0.83
C ASN A 12 -8.20 -7.02 -0.28
N GLU A 13 -8.54 -7.09 1.01
CA GLU A 13 -9.45 -6.12 1.64
C GLU A 13 -8.86 -4.71 1.68
N LEU A 14 -7.54 -4.55 1.54
CA LEU A 14 -6.91 -3.24 1.37
C LEU A 14 -7.39 -2.55 0.08
N TYR A 15 -7.60 -3.31 -1.00
CA TYR A 15 -8.07 -2.82 -2.30
C TYR A 15 -9.57 -2.53 -2.29
N GLU A 16 -10.36 -3.35 -1.59
CA GLU A 16 -11.81 -3.20 -1.51
C GLU A 16 -12.20 -2.02 -0.62
N TYR A 17 -11.59 -1.94 0.57
CA TYR A 17 -12.04 -0.96 1.54
C TYR A 17 -11.27 0.34 1.47
N GLY A 18 -10.05 0.41 0.91
CA GLY A 18 -9.29 1.64 0.72
C GLY A 18 -9.52 2.62 1.88
N TRP A 19 -10.10 3.79 1.58
CA TRP A 19 -10.40 4.86 2.54
C TRP A 19 -11.30 4.44 3.73
N THR A 20 -12.13 3.43 3.54
CA THR A 20 -13.06 2.87 4.53
C THR A 20 -12.52 1.66 5.30
N LEU A 21 -11.24 1.32 5.19
CA LEU A 21 -10.62 0.18 5.89
C LEU A 21 -10.90 0.19 7.41
N HIS A 22 -10.91 1.39 8.02
CA HIS A 22 -11.24 1.59 9.43
C HIS A 22 -12.66 1.15 9.80
N LYS A 23 -13.61 1.18 8.86
CA LYS A 23 -14.99 0.73 9.05
C LYS A 23 -15.14 -0.78 8.90
N ALA A 24 -14.26 -1.40 8.12
CA ALA A 24 -14.30 -2.84 7.85
C ALA A 24 -13.78 -3.69 9.03
N ASN A 25 -13.14 -3.08 10.04
CA ASN A 25 -12.59 -3.76 11.21
C ASN A 25 -11.64 -4.94 10.88
N VAL A 26 -10.98 -4.90 9.71
CA VAL A 26 -10.05 -5.94 9.24
C VAL A 26 -8.64 -5.76 9.79
N LEU A 27 -8.30 -4.55 10.26
CA LEU A 27 -6.95 -4.20 10.72
C LEU A 27 -6.44 -5.09 11.89
N PRO A 28 -7.22 -5.41 12.94
CA PRO A 28 -6.76 -6.31 13.99
C PRO A 28 -6.38 -7.70 13.47
N THR A 29 -7.13 -8.20 12.48
CA THR A 29 -6.85 -9.49 11.86
C THR A 29 -5.58 -9.44 11.02
N ILE A 30 -5.37 -8.37 10.25
CA ILE A 30 -4.15 -8.17 9.46
C ILE A 30 -2.92 -8.08 10.38
N LEU A 31 -3.01 -7.33 11.48
CA LEU A 31 -1.92 -7.18 12.44
C LEU A 31 -1.60 -8.47 13.23
N ALA A 32 -2.53 -9.42 13.28
CA ALA A 32 -2.34 -10.73 13.92
C ALA A 32 -1.67 -11.77 12.98
N LEU A 33 -1.47 -11.45 11.70
CA LEU A 33 -0.84 -12.34 10.73
C LEU A 33 0.64 -12.60 11.06
N PRO A 34 1.23 -13.72 10.61
CA PRO A 34 2.66 -13.96 10.76
C PRO A 34 3.48 -12.83 10.12
N ARG A 35 4.36 -12.22 10.92
CA ARG A 35 5.12 -11.01 10.55
C ARG A 35 5.78 -11.12 9.17
N GLN A 36 6.49 -12.21 8.91
CA GLN A 36 7.29 -12.36 7.70
C GLN A 36 6.41 -12.35 6.44
N THR A 37 5.39 -13.21 6.41
CA THR A 37 4.48 -13.31 5.25
C THR A 37 3.59 -12.07 5.12
N LEU A 38 3.28 -11.37 6.23
CA LEU A 38 2.60 -10.09 6.19
C LEU A 38 3.48 -9.02 5.50
N ILE A 39 4.76 -8.92 5.86
CA ILE A 39 5.68 -7.96 5.23
C ILE A 39 5.81 -8.25 3.73
N GLU A 40 5.93 -9.52 3.34
CA GLU A 40 5.98 -9.94 1.93
C GLU A 40 4.71 -9.50 1.17
N ASP A 41 3.54 -9.73 1.74
CA ASP A 41 2.27 -9.34 1.12
C ASP A 41 2.14 -7.81 0.97
N LEU A 42 2.44 -7.06 2.03
CA LEU A 42 2.39 -5.59 1.99
C LEU A 42 3.43 -4.99 1.04
N THR A 43 4.58 -5.65 0.88
CA THR A 43 5.59 -5.28 -0.12
C THR A 43 5.02 -5.44 -1.52
N LYS A 44 4.37 -6.56 -1.83
CA LYS A 44 3.69 -6.79 -3.12
C LYS A 44 2.58 -5.77 -3.38
N VAL A 45 1.83 -5.36 -2.36
CA VAL A 45 0.81 -4.31 -2.49
C VAL A 45 1.42 -2.98 -2.93
N ILE A 46 2.56 -2.60 -2.36
CA ILE A 46 3.26 -1.37 -2.76
C ILE A 46 3.85 -1.52 -4.16
N GLU A 47 4.45 -2.67 -4.49
CA GLU A 47 4.96 -2.95 -5.83
C GLU A 47 3.87 -2.84 -6.89
N ASP A 48 2.70 -3.44 -6.66
CA ASP A 48 1.54 -3.32 -7.54
C ASP A 48 1.12 -1.87 -7.75
N GLY A 49 1.05 -1.08 -6.67
CA GLY A 49 0.72 0.34 -6.75
C GLY A 49 1.73 1.16 -7.56
N ILE A 50 3.02 0.78 -7.54
CA ILE A 50 4.06 1.43 -8.35
C ILE A 50 3.97 0.98 -9.81
N ASP A 51 3.99 -0.33 -10.03
CA ASP A 51 4.17 -0.91 -11.35
C ASP A 51 2.92 -0.70 -12.23
N ASN A 52 1.74 -0.58 -11.61
CA ASN A 52 0.47 -0.35 -12.29
C ASN A 52 -0.09 1.07 -12.13
N PHE A 53 0.70 2.04 -11.64
CA PHE A 53 0.20 3.40 -11.39
C PHE A 53 -0.45 4.04 -12.62
N SER A 54 0.18 3.94 -13.80
CA SER A 54 -0.35 4.54 -15.03
C SER A 54 -1.70 3.95 -15.44
N GLU A 55 -1.92 2.65 -15.22
CA GLU A 55 -3.21 2.03 -15.49
C GLU A 55 -4.26 2.47 -14.47
N TYR A 56 -3.90 2.61 -13.21
CA TYR A 56 -4.79 3.18 -12.21
C TYR A 56 -5.17 4.64 -12.52
N GLU A 57 -4.21 5.46 -12.95
CA GLU A 57 -4.44 6.84 -13.40
C GLU A 57 -5.41 6.86 -14.60
N ARG A 58 -5.18 6.01 -15.60
CA ARG A 58 -6.08 5.84 -16.76
C ARG A 58 -7.50 5.44 -16.35
N LEU A 59 -7.66 4.47 -15.44
CA LEU A 59 -8.97 4.03 -14.95
C LEU A 59 -9.73 5.12 -14.17
N ILE A 60 -9.01 6.03 -13.53
CA ILE A 60 -9.59 7.15 -12.78
C ILE A 60 -9.97 8.29 -13.72
N GLU A 61 -9.08 8.67 -14.65
CA GLU A 61 -9.25 9.86 -15.48
C GLU A 61 -10.09 9.61 -16.74
N GLU A 62 -10.00 8.41 -17.32
CA GLU A 62 -10.66 8.11 -18.60
C GLU A 62 -11.91 7.23 -18.45
N GLU A 63 -11.87 6.25 -17.55
CA GLU A 63 -12.96 5.27 -17.41
C GLU A 63 -13.92 5.59 -16.27
N GLU A 64 -13.53 6.46 -15.32
CA GLU A 64 -14.28 6.79 -14.10
C GLU A 64 -14.74 5.55 -13.29
N THR A 65 -14.08 4.40 -13.49
CA THR A 65 -14.40 3.14 -12.80
C THR A 65 -13.74 3.05 -11.42
N LEU A 66 -12.71 3.85 -11.21
CA LEU A 66 -12.01 4.03 -9.95
C LEU A 66 -11.95 5.51 -9.59
N THR A 67 -11.71 5.77 -8.32
CA THR A 67 -11.42 7.11 -7.81
C THR A 67 -10.05 7.11 -7.14
N TRP A 68 -9.47 8.30 -6.95
CA TRP A 68 -8.23 8.46 -6.19
C TRP A 68 -8.33 7.92 -4.74
N GLU A 69 -9.53 7.84 -4.16
CA GLU A 69 -9.75 7.24 -2.84
C GLU A 69 -9.51 5.73 -2.84
N ASN A 70 -9.74 5.06 -3.97
CA ASN A 70 -9.46 3.63 -4.10
C ASN A 70 -7.95 3.34 -3.99
N LEU A 71 -7.07 4.24 -4.43
CA LEU A 71 -5.61 4.07 -4.36
C LEU A 71 -5.00 4.22 -2.97
N THR A 72 -5.83 4.46 -1.95
CA THR A 72 -5.37 4.53 -0.56
C THR A 72 -4.89 3.18 -0.02
N PHE A 73 -5.10 2.07 -0.73
CA PHE A 73 -4.58 0.75 -0.36
C PHE A 73 -3.05 0.73 -0.18
N VAL A 74 -2.30 1.41 -1.06
CA VAL A 74 -0.83 1.53 -0.94
C VAL A 74 -0.46 2.26 0.35
N ARG A 75 -1.24 3.29 0.70
CA ARG A 75 -1.03 4.05 1.94
C ARG A 75 -1.27 3.19 3.17
N HIS A 76 -2.33 2.39 3.18
CA HIS A 76 -2.57 1.45 4.28
C HIS A 76 -1.44 0.43 4.41
N ALA A 77 -0.92 -0.09 3.30
CA ALA A 77 0.23 -0.99 3.35
C ALA A 77 1.46 -0.32 4.01
N ILE A 78 1.78 0.93 3.64
CA ILE A 78 2.86 1.69 4.27
C ILE A 78 2.60 1.91 5.77
N TYR A 79 1.37 2.26 6.17
CA TYR A 79 1.03 2.43 7.58
C TYR A 79 1.17 1.14 8.38
N ILE A 80 0.71 0.01 7.83
CA ILE A 80 0.81 -1.28 8.52
C ILE A 80 2.27 -1.69 8.65
N LEU A 81 3.10 -1.52 7.60
CA LEU A 81 4.55 -1.75 7.68
C LEU A 81 5.22 -0.87 8.73
N ALA A 82 4.79 0.40 8.87
CA ALA A 82 5.29 1.29 9.89
C ALA A 82 4.87 0.88 11.31
N GLU A 83 3.61 0.48 11.49
CA GLU A 83 3.04 0.03 12.76
C GLU A 83 3.74 -1.22 13.30
N ILE A 84 4.10 -2.14 12.41
CA ILE A 84 4.86 -3.34 12.77
C ILE A 84 6.38 -3.10 12.76
N GLU A 85 6.87 -1.88 12.53
CA GLU A 85 8.30 -1.57 12.46
C GLU A 85 9.07 -2.48 11.46
N ALA A 86 8.52 -2.68 10.26
CA ALA A 86 9.08 -3.55 9.22
C ALA A 86 10.31 -2.93 8.52
N THR A 87 11.45 -2.89 9.21
CA THR A 87 12.73 -2.43 8.63
C THR A 87 13.15 -3.22 7.39
N GLU A 88 12.70 -4.47 7.27
CA GLU A 88 12.93 -5.36 6.13
C GLU A 88 12.31 -4.82 4.83
N ALA A 89 11.23 -4.03 4.92
CA ALA A 89 10.56 -3.42 3.78
C ALA A 89 11.25 -2.13 3.29
N LYS A 90 12.39 -1.74 3.87
CA LYS A 90 13.08 -0.49 3.51
C LYS A 90 13.32 -0.33 2.01
N ALA A 91 13.74 -1.40 1.33
CA ALA A 91 14.04 -1.37 -0.11
C ALA A 91 12.82 -0.97 -0.96
N ILE A 92 11.62 -1.48 -0.63
CA ILE A 92 10.41 -1.12 -1.37
C ILE A 92 9.97 0.32 -1.07
N ILE A 93 10.16 0.79 0.16
CA ILE A 93 9.89 2.17 0.54
C ILE A 93 10.84 3.14 -0.19
N GLU A 94 12.12 2.77 -0.34
CA GLU A 94 13.07 3.53 -1.14
C GLU A 94 12.70 3.53 -2.63
N LYS A 95 12.35 2.38 -3.21
CA LYS A 95 11.83 2.29 -4.59
C LYS A 95 10.63 3.22 -4.80
N LEU A 96 9.73 3.27 -3.81
CA LEU A 96 8.57 4.15 -3.84
C LEU A 96 8.94 5.63 -3.82
N LEU A 97 9.86 6.05 -2.95
CA LEU A 97 10.31 7.44 -2.85
C LEU A 97 10.99 7.97 -4.11
N LEU A 98 11.58 7.08 -4.90
CA LEU A 98 12.23 7.40 -6.16
C LEU A 98 11.24 7.59 -7.31
N GLN A 99 9.96 7.27 -7.11
CA GLN A 99 8.93 7.49 -8.13
C GLN A 99 8.67 9.00 -8.34
N PRO A 100 8.18 9.40 -9.53
CA PRO A 100 7.82 10.78 -9.81
C PRO A 100 6.79 11.36 -8.83
N GLU A 101 6.65 12.69 -8.81
CA GLU A 101 5.80 13.36 -7.82
C GLU A 101 4.31 13.02 -7.94
N ASN A 102 3.77 12.79 -9.13
CA ASN A 102 2.39 12.31 -9.27
C ASN A 102 2.18 10.94 -8.58
N VAL A 103 3.18 10.05 -8.59
CA VAL A 103 3.13 8.78 -7.87
C VAL A 103 3.31 8.98 -6.36
N THR A 104 4.24 9.85 -5.95
CA THR A 104 4.62 10.01 -4.53
C THR A 104 3.79 11.01 -3.72
N ILE A 105 3.16 12.01 -4.35
CA ILE A 105 2.26 13.00 -3.70
C ILE A 105 1.05 12.30 -3.10
N PHE A 106 0.53 11.26 -3.77
CA PHE A 106 -0.56 10.44 -3.25
C PHE A 106 -0.16 9.53 -2.08
N LEU A 107 1.14 9.30 -1.90
CA LEU A 107 1.72 8.35 -0.93
C LEU A 107 2.42 9.04 0.27
N GLN A 108 2.30 10.37 0.37
CA GLN A 108 2.84 11.23 1.44
C GLN A 108 4.34 11.04 1.76
N LYS A 109 5.21 11.73 1.01
CA LYS A 109 6.64 11.95 1.34
C LYS A 109 6.89 12.38 2.81
N SER A 110 5.97 13.10 3.45
CA SER A 110 6.11 13.58 4.84
C SER A 110 6.05 12.47 5.89
N LEU A 111 5.38 11.35 5.58
CA LEU A 111 5.23 10.22 6.47
C LEU A 111 6.41 9.24 6.34
N ILE A 112 6.87 9.00 5.11
CA ILE A 112 8.01 8.13 4.84
C ILE A 112 9.30 8.65 5.51
N ARG A 113 9.48 9.98 5.58
CA ARG A 113 10.59 10.59 6.33
C ARG A 113 10.61 10.23 7.82
N LYS A 114 9.46 9.97 8.45
CA LYS A 114 9.41 9.54 9.87
C LYS A 114 9.86 8.10 10.07
N ILE A 115 9.65 7.24 9.08
CA ILE A 115 10.09 5.83 9.10
C ILE A 115 11.62 5.77 8.97
N CYS A 116 12.20 6.53 8.03
CA CYS A 116 13.65 6.53 7.81
C CYS A 116 14.47 7.24 8.91
N GLN A 117 13.86 8.05 9.77
CA GLN A 117 14.55 8.79 10.84
C GLN A 117 14.52 8.09 12.21
N ARG A 118 13.85 6.93 12.32
CA ARG A 118 13.74 6.14 13.57
C ARG A 118 14.64 4.89 13.60
N ALA A 119 15.41 4.65 12.53
CA ALA A 119 16.39 3.56 12.43
C ALA A 119 17.81 4.04 12.78
#